data_AF-W5IH12-F1
#
_entry.id   AF-W5IH12-F1
#
_cell.length_a   1.000
_cell.length_b   1.000
_cell.length_c   1.000
_cell.angle_alpha   90.00
_cell.angle_beta   90.00
_cell.angle_gamma   90.00
#
_symmetry.space_group_name_H-M   'P 1'
#
loop_
_entity.id
_entity.type
_entity.pdbx_description
1 polymer ?
#
loop_
_entity_poly.entity_id
_entity_poly.type
_entity_poly.pdbx_seq_one_letter_code
_entity_poly.pdbx_strand_id
1 'polypeptide(L)'
;MDDNEQTASTTPMPRGVDSMFEYGYRKSSYGPDELVTDAHGNPINVADAMLQPSQASLAETSTPHLCFYSPRIPGNTGSAIRLCAITGTILHLVEPLGFNLKDTKLRRAGLDYHDMTHVVIHPNFTNLVESMPDSRIISFTAQARTLYTEVDYQPNDILLFGPEPGNIPDPMDIMSGDHIYKQVRFPMRPSLRSLNLANCAAIALYEAWRQMGFAGGE
;
A
#
# COMPACT_ATOMS: atom_id res chain seq x y z
N MET A 1 26.77 24.44 55.06
CA MET A 1 27.98 23.61 55.16
C MET A 1 27.51 22.18 54.92
N ASP A 2 26.96 21.92 53.74
CA ASP A 2 27.70 21.74 52.47
C ASP A 2 28.67 20.58 52.62
N ASP A 3 28.37 19.45 52.00
CA ASP A 3 28.95 19.20 50.69
C ASP A 3 28.18 18.14 49.90
N ASN A 4 28.22 18.39 48.60
CA ASN A 4 27.44 17.85 47.51
C ASN A 4 28.42 17.00 46.68
N GLU A 5 28.14 15.72 46.46
CA GLU A 5 28.84 14.97 45.41
C GLU A 5 27.83 14.20 44.56
N GLN A 6 27.72 14.68 43.32
CA GLN A 6 26.87 14.18 42.25
C GLN A 6 27.31 12.79 41.79
N THR A 7 26.41 11.83 41.84
CA THR A 7 26.52 10.60 41.03
C THR A 7 25.41 10.57 40.00
N ALA A 8 25.82 10.53 38.74
CA ALA A 8 25.01 10.63 37.53
C ALA A 8 23.81 9.66 37.49
N SER A 9 22.64 10.19 37.13
CA SER A 9 21.46 9.41 36.79
C SER A 9 21.62 8.81 35.37
N THR A 10 21.98 7.54 35.30
CA THR A 10 21.90 6.77 34.05
C THR A 10 20.43 6.46 33.75
N THR A 11 19.85 7.15 32.77
CA THR A 11 18.56 6.82 32.16
C THR A 11 18.62 5.42 31.54
N PRO A 12 17.70 4.49 31.85
CA PRO A 12 17.67 3.21 31.16
C PRO A 12 17.15 3.42 29.73
N MET A 13 17.94 2.99 28.75
CA MET A 13 17.52 2.87 27.34
C MET A 13 16.27 1.96 27.25
N PRO A 14 15.26 2.30 26.42
CA PRO A 14 14.11 1.44 26.29
C PRO A 14 14.53 0.12 25.64
N ARG A 15 14.30 -0.98 26.38
CA ARG A 15 14.47 -2.36 25.90
C ARG A 15 13.65 -2.56 24.63
N GLY A 16 14.28 -3.19 23.64
CA GLY A 16 13.63 -3.61 22.40
C GLY A 16 12.36 -4.42 22.70
N VAL A 17 11.35 -4.21 21.86
CA VAL A 17 10.04 -4.84 22.00
C VAL A 17 10.18 -6.33 21.67
N ASP A 18 10.30 -7.16 22.71
CA ASP A 18 10.55 -8.61 22.65
C ASP A 18 9.26 -9.45 22.54
N SER A 19 8.13 -8.87 22.11
CA SER A 19 6.87 -9.62 22.01
C SER A 19 6.16 -9.40 20.68
N MET A 20 6.33 -10.38 19.80
CA MET A 20 5.52 -10.56 18.60
C MET A 20 4.19 -11.20 19.05
N PHE A 21 3.08 -10.47 18.93
CA PHE A 21 1.76 -11.05 19.21
C PHE A 21 1.43 -12.12 18.16
N GLU A 22 1.45 -13.37 18.58
CA GLU A 22 1.21 -14.56 17.76
C GLU A 22 -0.31 -14.78 17.62
N TYR A 23 -0.91 -14.29 16.51
CA TYR A 23 -2.23 -14.77 16.11
C TYR A 23 -2.08 -16.15 15.46
N GLY A 24 -2.53 -17.17 16.20
CA GLY A 24 -2.32 -18.57 15.88
C GLY A 24 -2.87 -19.00 14.52
N TYR A 25 -1.98 -19.51 13.67
CA TYR A 25 -2.26 -20.55 12.68
C TYR A 25 -0.96 -21.35 12.45
N ARG A 26 -0.77 -22.41 13.25
CA ARG A 26 0.20 -23.46 12.92
C ARG A 26 -0.48 -24.54 12.08
N LYS A 27 0.12 -24.89 10.95
CA LYS A 27 0.53 -26.27 10.68
C LYS A 27 1.96 -26.26 10.13
N SER A 28 2.75 -27.17 10.70
CA SER A 28 4.18 -27.38 10.51
C SER A 28 4.38 -28.39 9.39
N SER A 29 5.10 -27.99 8.33
CA SER A 29 6.00 -28.80 7.47
C SER A 29 6.23 -28.12 6.11
N TYR A 30 7.16 -27.16 6.05
CA TYR A 30 7.75 -26.71 4.77
C TYR A 30 9.26 -26.57 4.98
N GLY A 31 10.06 -27.12 4.06
CA GLY A 31 11.52 -27.11 4.09
C GLY A 31 12.11 -25.70 3.89
N PRO A 32 13.43 -25.53 4.11
CA PRO A 32 14.10 -24.23 4.02
C PRO A 32 14.00 -23.68 2.58
N ASP A 33 13.69 -22.39 2.52
CA ASP A 33 13.53 -21.52 1.35
C ASP A 33 14.08 -22.04 0.02
N GLU A 34 13.19 -22.42 -0.88
CA GLU A 34 13.50 -22.54 -2.31
C GLU A 34 13.72 -21.11 -2.84
N LEU A 35 14.98 -20.74 -3.04
CA LEU A 35 15.37 -19.49 -3.67
C LEU A 35 14.84 -19.50 -5.11
N VAL A 36 13.98 -18.52 -5.45
CA VAL A 36 13.49 -18.34 -6.82
C VAL A 36 14.64 -17.78 -7.65
N THR A 37 14.89 -18.42 -8.78
CA THR A 37 16.01 -18.11 -9.65
C THR A 37 15.56 -17.47 -10.97
N ASP A 38 16.38 -16.59 -11.54
CA ASP A 38 16.16 -16.08 -12.91
C ASP A 38 16.28 -17.21 -13.95
N ALA A 39 16.05 -16.89 -15.23
CA ALA A 39 16.22 -17.82 -16.34
C ALA A 39 17.65 -18.43 -16.43
N HIS A 40 18.59 -17.93 -15.62
CA HIS A 40 19.98 -18.34 -15.53
C HIS A 40 20.34 -18.99 -14.17
N GLY A 41 19.39 -19.20 -13.26
CA GLY A 41 19.65 -19.86 -11.97
C GLY A 41 20.11 -18.93 -10.84
N ASN A 42 20.06 -17.60 -11.00
CA ASN A 42 20.50 -16.66 -9.96
C ASN A 42 19.36 -16.28 -9.00
N PRO A 43 19.57 -16.27 -7.67
CA PRO A 43 18.53 -15.88 -6.73
C PRO A 43 18.08 -14.43 -6.96
N ILE A 44 16.80 -14.22 -7.22
CA ILE A 44 16.25 -12.88 -7.43
C ILE A 44 15.69 -12.32 -6.12
N ASN A 45 16.05 -11.09 -5.77
CA ASN A 45 15.41 -10.38 -4.67
C ASN A 45 14.03 -9.88 -5.11
N VAL A 46 13.01 -10.02 -4.27
CA VAL A 46 11.66 -9.51 -4.54
C VAL A 46 11.67 -7.99 -4.79
N ALA A 47 12.63 -7.26 -4.22
CA ALA A 47 12.83 -5.84 -4.46
C ALA A 47 13.34 -5.53 -5.88
N ASP A 48 14.06 -6.44 -6.52
CA ASP A 48 14.63 -6.23 -7.87
C ASP A 48 13.55 -6.38 -8.96
N ALA A 49 12.38 -6.91 -8.62
CA ALA A 49 11.21 -7.03 -9.49
C ALA A 49 10.41 -5.74 -9.64
N MET A 50 10.53 -4.87 -8.64
CA MET A 50 9.63 -3.74 -8.46
C MET A 50 9.92 -2.65 -9.48
N LEU A 51 8.87 -1.98 -9.96
CA LEU A 51 8.99 -0.83 -10.84
C LEU A 51 9.65 0.33 -10.10
N GLN A 52 10.52 1.03 -10.81
CA GLN A 52 11.04 2.30 -10.33
C GLN A 52 9.99 3.41 -10.49
N PRO A 53 9.93 4.40 -9.59
CA PRO A 53 8.98 5.51 -9.69
C PRO A 53 8.98 6.22 -11.06
N SER A 54 10.17 6.43 -11.65
CA SER A 54 10.31 7.07 -12.97
C SER A 54 9.78 6.23 -14.13
N GLN A 55 9.70 4.90 -13.98
CA GLN A 55 9.13 4.02 -14.99
C GLN A 55 7.61 4.02 -14.89
N ALA A 56 7.07 4.10 -13.67
CA ALA A 56 5.63 4.15 -13.44
C ALA A 56 4.98 5.39 -14.06
N SER A 57 5.65 6.55 -14.04
CA SER A 57 5.12 7.77 -14.65
C SER A 57 5.09 7.75 -16.18
N LEU A 58 5.89 6.89 -16.80
CA LEU A 58 5.95 6.71 -18.25
C LEU A 58 5.05 5.55 -18.72
N ALA A 59 4.48 4.77 -17.80
CA ALA A 59 3.69 3.61 -18.15
C ALA A 59 2.30 4.05 -18.63
N GLU A 60 1.95 3.62 -19.85
CA GLU A 60 0.58 3.74 -20.33
C GLU A 60 -0.26 2.60 -19.73
N THR A 61 -1.15 2.96 -18.81
CA THR A 61 -2.11 2.03 -18.20
C THR A 61 -3.48 2.18 -18.85
N SER A 62 -4.30 1.12 -18.80
CA SER A 62 -5.72 1.17 -19.17
C SER A 62 -6.64 1.42 -17.97
N THR A 63 -6.04 1.71 -16.81
CA THR A 63 -6.70 1.90 -15.50
C THR A 63 -5.94 2.96 -14.71
N PRO A 64 -6.59 3.68 -13.78
CA PRO A 64 -5.90 4.47 -12.77
C PRO A 64 -4.86 3.65 -12.01
N HIS A 65 -3.87 4.33 -11.45
CA HIS A 65 -2.94 3.75 -10.50
C HIS A 65 -3.60 3.59 -9.13
N LEU A 66 -3.20 2.56 -8.38
CA LEU A 66 -3.66 2.33 -7.01
C LEU A 66 -2.56 2.77 -6.04
N CYS A 67 -2.90 3.48 -4.97
CA CYS A 67 -1.93 3.89 -3.95
C CYS A 67 -2.40 3.58 -2.54
N PHE A 68 -1.60 2.81 -1.80
CA PHE A 68 -1.77 2.59 -0.36
C PHE A 68 -0.74 3.39 0.41
N TYR A 69 -1.22 4.32 1.24
CA TYR A 69 -0.38 5.10 2.14
C TYR A 69 -0.23 4.40 3.49
N SER A 70 1.02 4.09 3.86
CA SER A 70 1.40 3.45 5.10
C SER A 70 0.56 2.19 5.47
N PRO A 71 0.39 1.22 4.55
CA PRO A 71 -0.45 0.05 4.80
C PRO A 71 0.08 -0.78 5.97
N ARG A 72 -0.82 -1.24 6.82
CA ARG A 72 -0.49 -1.90 8.09
C ARG A 72 -0.78 -3.39 8.07
N ILE A 73 -1.70 -3.86 7.23
CA ILE A 73 -2.13 -5.26 7.20
C ILE A 73 -1.58 -5.96 5.93
N PRO A 74 -0.64 -6.91 6.06
CA PRO A 74 -0.01 -7.57 4.90
C PRO A 74 -1.02 -8.23 3.95
N GLY A 75 -2.12 -8.78 4.49
CA GLY A 75 -3.15 -9.46 3.68
C GLY A 75 -3.90 -8.52 2.73
N ASN A 76 -4.11 -7.25 3.12
CA ASN A 76 -4.75 -6.27 2.25
C ASN A 76 -3.81 -5.87 1.11
N THR A 77 -2.53 -5.62 1.42
CA THR A 77 -1.52 -5.36 0.40
C THR A 77 -1.35 -6.55 -0.55
N GLY A 78 -1.31 -7.77 -0.03
CA GLY A 78 -1.21 -8.95 -0.89
C GLY A 78 -2.39 -9.09 -1.86
N SER A 79 -3.60 -8.81 -1.38
CA SER A 79 -4.81 -8.78 -2.23
C SER A 79 -4.75 -7.65 -3.28
N ALA A 80 -4.20 -6.49 -2.92
CA ALA A 80 -4.03 -5.36 -3.82
C ALA A 80 -2.99 -5.62 -4.92
N ILE A 81 -1.88 -6.29 -4.59
CA ILE A 81 -0.88 -6.72 -5.56
C ILE A 81 -1.53 -7.64 -6.60
N ARG A 82 -2.27 -8.66 -6.15
CA ARG A 82 -2.96 -9.58 -7.06
C ARG A 82 -4.01 -8.87 -7.92
N LEU A 83 -4.78 -7.96 -7.31
CA LEU A 83 -5.74 -7.13 -8.04
C LEU A 83 -5.05 -6.37 -9.18
N CYS A 84 -3.94 -5.68 -8.87
CA CYS A 84 -3.21 -4.86 -9.83
C CYS A 84 -2.60 -5.68 -10.97
N ALA A 85 -2.07 -6.87 -10.67
CA ALA A 85 -1.56 -7.78 -11.69
C ALA A 85 -2.66 -8.26 -12.66
N ILE A 86 -3.87 -8.53 -12.17
CA ILE A 86 -5.00 -8.96 -13.01
C ILE A 86 -5.53 -7.80 -13.86
N THR A 87 -5.57 -6.58 -13.33
CA THR A 87 -6.13 -5.42 -14.02
C THR A 87 -5.09 -4.65 -14.86
N GLY A 88 -3.82 -5.06 -14.84
CA GLY A 88 -2.72 -4.32 -15.47
C GLY A 88 -2.45 -2.96 -14.82
N THR A 89 -2.87 -2.77 -13.57
CA THR A 89 -2.74 -1.53 -12.81
C THR A 89 -1.38 -1.46 -12.12
N ILE A 90 -0.84 -0.25 -11.91
CA ILE A 90 0.34 -0.04 -11.08
C ILE A 90 -0.09 0.22 -9.63
N LEU A 91 0.56 -0.47 -8.69
CA LEU A 91 0.39 -0.31 -7.26
C LEU A 91 1.54 0.50 -6.65
N HIS A 92 1.23 1.65 -6.09
CA HIS A 92 2.13 2.44 -5.26
C HIS A 92 1.95 2.10 -3.78
N LEU A 93 3.04 1.80 -3.10
CA LEU A 93 3.11 1.61 -1.65
C LEU A 93 3.96 2.73 -1.06
N VAL A 94 3.36 3.57 -0.21
CA VAL A 94 4.09 4.66 0.44
C VAL A 94 4.46 4.24 1.87
N GLU A 95 5.73 4.37 2.20
CA GLU A 95 6.27 4.06 3.52
C GLU A 95 5.76 5.02 4.63
N PRO A 96 5.79 4.59 5.91
CA PRO A 96 6.30 3.29 6.39
C PRO A 96 5.27 2.16 6.22
N LEU A 97 5.73 0.99 5.80
CA LEU A 97 4.90 -0.22 5.76
C LEU A 97 4.87 -0.87 7.14
N GLY A 98 3.68 -1.25 7.63
CA GLY A 98 3.53 -1.95 8.91
C GLY A 98 4.01 -3.40 8.92
N PHE A 99 4.62 -3.86 7.83
CA PHE A 99 5.09 -5.23 7.63
C PHE A 99 6.27 -5.27 6.67
N ASN A 100 6.99 -6.38 6.67
CA ASN A 100 8.09 -6.60 5.75
C ASN A 100 7.58 -7.26 4.45
N LEU A 101 7.71 -6.56 3.32
CA LEU A 101 7.36 -7.08 1.99
C LEU A 101 8.18 -8.33 1.61
N LYS A 102 9.36 -8.53 2.23
CA LYS A 102 10.22 -9.69 2.01
C LYS A 102 9.80 -10.91 2.83
N ASP A 103 8.84 -10.78 3.75
CA ASP A 103 8.37 -11.88 4.57
C ASP A 103 7.44 -12.81 3.77
N THR A 104 7.71 -14.11 3.87
CA THR A 104 6.99 -15.25 3.27
C THR A 104 5.46 -15.20 3.42
N LYS A 105 4.90 -14.37 4.31
CA LYS A 105 3.46 -14.16 4.46
C LYS A 105 2.79 -13.60 3.20
N LEU A 106 3.50 -12.85 2.35
CA LEU A 106 2.94 -12.41 1.05
C LEU A 106 2.83 -13.54 0.03
N ARG A 107 3.69 -14.57 0.13
CA ARG A 107 3.59 -15.79 -0.68
C ARG A 107 2.30 -16.58 -0.40
N ARG A 108 1.68 -16.41 0.79
CA ARG A 108 0.40 -17.06 1.13
C ARG A 108 -0.81 -16.51 0.35
N ALA A 109 -0.70 -15.32 -0.24
CA ALA A 109 -1.73 -14.79 -1.14
C ALA A 109 -1.64 -15.39 -2.56
N GLY A 110 -0.76 -16.39 -2.76
CA GLY A 110 -0.50 -16.99 -4.06
C GLY A 110 0.19 -16.03 -5.01
N LEU A 111 0.87 -14.99 -4.49
CA LEU A 111 1.59 -14.02 -5.29
C LEU A 111 2.83 -14.65 -5.90
N ASP A 112 2.94 -14.55 -7.22
CA ASP A 112 4.17 -14.88 -7.92
C ASP A 112 5.02 -13.61 -8.11
N TYR A 113 6.23 -13.79 -8.64
CA TYR A 113 7.16 -12.69 -8.87
C TYR A 113 6.69 -11.74 -9.99
N HIS A 114 5.91 -12.24 -10.97
CA HIS A 114 5.35 -11.38 -12.01
C HIS A 114 4.33 -10.40 -11.44
N ASP A 115 3.56 -10.81 -10.42
CA ASP A 115 2.64 -9.88 -9.75
C ASP A 115 3.40 -8.66 -9.14
N MET A 116 4.70 -8.81 -8.81
CA MET A 116 5.52 -7.73 -8.24
C MET A 116 6.01 -6.71 -9.27
N THR A 117 5.97 -7.02 -10.57
CA THR A 117 6.39 -6.08 -11.63
C THR A 117 5.44 -4.90 -11.79
N HIS A 118 4.34 -4.89 -11.06
CA HIS A 118 3.38 -3.79 -11.04
C HIS A 118 3.51 -2.92 -9.77
N VAL A 119 4.45 -3.23 -8.87
CA VAL A 119 4.56 -2.57 -7.56
C VAL A 119 5.70 -1.55 -7.55
N VAL A 120 5.42 -0.37 -7.01
CA VAL A 120 6.39 0.71 -6.77
C VAL A 120 6.37 1.05 -5.28
N ILE A 121 7.54 1.20 -4.65
CA ILE A 121 7.66 1.67 -3.27
C ILE A 121 8.16 3.11 -3.26
N HIS A 122 7.51 3.97 -2.49
CA HIS A 122 7.94 5.34 -2.23
C HIS A 122 8.35 5.51 -0.77
N PRO A 123 9.48 6.17 -0.48
CA PRO A 123 9.92 6.43 0.89
C PRO A 123 9.00 7.38 1.66
N ASN A 124 8.22 8.21 0.97
CA ASN A 124 7.24 9.12 1.54
C ASN A 124 6.27 9.63 0.47
N PHE A 125 5.23 10.34 0.90
CA PHE A 125 4.19 10.85 -0.01
C PHE A 125 4.71 11.93 -0.96
N THR A 126 5.66 12.77 -0.53
CA THR A 126 6.30 13.77 -1.40
C THR A 126 6.99 13.10 -2.59
N ASN A 127 7.70 12.00 -2.36
CA ASN A 127 8.33 11.25 -3.44
C ASN A 127 7.32 10.70 -4.46
N LEU A 128 6.15 10.23 -4.02
CA LEU A 128 5.06 9.83 -4.92
C LEU A 128 4.63 11.01 -5.81
N VAL A 129 4.31 12.15 -5.19
CA VAL A 129 3.85 13.36 -5.89
C VAL A 129 4.89 13.84 -6.89
N GLU A 130 6.16 13.93 -6.50
CA GLU A 130 7.26 14.37 -7.36
C GLU A 130 7.51 13.40 -8.53
N SER A 131 7.30 12.10 -8.31
CA SER A 131 7.46 11.09 -9.35
C SER A 131 6.32 11.05 -10.36
N MET A 132 5.13 11.54 -9.99
CA MET A 132 3.90 11.50 -10.78
C MET A 132 3.29 12.91 -10.95
N PRO A 133 4.03 13.90 -11.50
CA PRO A 133 3.64 15.31 -11.46
C PRO A 133 2.36 15.64 -12.25
N ASP A 134 2.04 14.86 -13.28
CA ASP A 134 0.87 15.07 -14.14
C ASP A 134 -0.37 14.26 -13.71
N SER A 135 -0.27 13.54 -12.59
CA SER A 135 -1.34 12.67 -12.09
C SER A 135 -2.30 13.41 -11.17
N ARG A 136 -3.61 13.15 -11.29
CA ARG A 136 -4.60 13.64 -10.33
C ARG A 136 -4.70 12.65 -9.17
N ILE A 137 -4.50 13.11 -7.94
CA ILE A 137 -4.67 12.25 -6.76
C ILE A 137 -6.11 12.36 -6.26
N ILE A 138 -6.81 11.23 -6.24
CA ILE A 138 -8.18 11.10 -5.73
C ILE A 138 -8.13 10.33 -4.42
N SER A 139 -8.44 10.99 -3.30
CA SER A 139 -8.36 10.37 -1.98
C SER A 139 -9.69 9.77 -1.55
N PHE A 140 -9.66 8.54 -1.05
CA PHE A 140 -10.83 7.82 -0.55
C PHE A 140 -10.93 7.96 0.96
N THR A 141 -11.95 8.67 1.43
CA THR A 141 -12.12 9.01 2.84
C THR A 141 -13.59 9.08 3.24
N ALA A 142 -13.94 8.59 4.43
CA ALA A 142 -15.32 8.55 4.90
C ALA A 142 -15.91 9.96 5.12
N GLN A 143 -15.06 10.97 5.28
CA GLN A 143 -15.43 12.37 5.51
C GLN A 143 -15.79 13.12 4.22
N ALA A 144 -15.50 12.55 3.04
CA ALA A 144 -15.83 13.18 1.77
C ALA A 144 -17.34 13.28 1.54
N ARG A 145 -17.76 14.24 0.72
CA ARG A 145 -19.18 14.41 0.36
C ARG A 145 -19.52 13.70 -0.95
N THR A 146 -18.63 13.80 -1.92
CA THR A 146 -18.73 13.27 -3.28
C THR A 146 -18.67 11.74 -3.28
N LEU A 147 -19.52 11.09 -4.07
CA LEU A 147 -19.47 9.65 -4.25
C LEU A 147 -18.35 9.26 -5.22
N TYR A 148 -17.72 8.11 -4.99
CA TYR A 148 -16.67 7.61 -5.88
C TYR A 148 -17.14 7.43 -7.33
N THR A 149 -18.42 7.09 -7.55
CA THR A 149 -19.02 6.94 -8.88
C THR A 149 -19.29 8.27 -9.60
N GLU A 150 -19.10 9.42 -8.95
CA GLU A 150 -19.29 10.75 -9.55
C GLU A 150 -17.99 11.32 -10.13
N VAL A 151 -16.92 10.53 -10.14
CA VAL A 151 -15.63 10.91 -10.73
C VAL A 151 -15.57 10.42 -12.16
N ASP A 152 -15.15 11.31 -13.06
CA ASP A 152 -14.70 10.95 -14.41
C ASP A 152 -13.22 10.53 -14.33
N TYR A 153 -13.00 9.23 -14.19
CA TYR A 153 -11.65 8.68 -13.99
C TYR A 153 -10.81 8.73 -15.27
N GLN A 154 -9.50 8.90 -15.09
CA GLN A 154 -8.47 8.91 -16.16
C GLN A 154 -7.38 7.87 -15.84
N PRO A 155 -6.72 7.28 -16.85
CA PRO A 155 -5.72 6.23 -16.62
C PRO A 155 -4.52 6.68 -15.77
N ASN A 156 -4.16 7.96 -15.82
CA ASN A 156 -3.10 8.55 -15.01
C ASN A 156 -3.58 9.05 -13.63
N ASP A 157 -4.83 8.79 -13.23
CA ASP A 157 -5.28 9.11 -11.89
C ASP A 157 -4.60 8.20 -10.86
N ILE A 158 -4.39 8.72 -9.64
CA ILE A 158 -3.92 7.94 -8.50
C ILE A 158 -5.07 7.81 -7.49
N LEU A 159 -5.51 6.58 -7.26
CA LEU A 159 -6.54 6.24 -6.27
C LEU A 159 -5.86 6.04 -4.90
N LEU A 160 -5.87 7.08 -4.07
CA LEU A 160 -5.19 7.11 -2.78
C LEU A 160 -6.08 6.59 -1.65
N PHE A 161 -5.60 5.55 -0.98
CA PHE A 161 -6.20 5.01 0.24
C PHE A 161 -5.25 5.17 1.42
N GLY A 162 -5.80 5.66 2.54
CA GLY A 162 -5.08 5.77 3.81
C GLY A 162 -4.86 4.42 4.49
N PRO A 163 -4.11 4.41 5.61
CA PRO A 163 -3.82 3.21 6.36
C PRO A 163 -5.09 2.61 6.97
N GLU A 164 -5.07 1.32 7.25
CA GLU A 164 -6.12 0.71 8.05
C GLU A 164 -6.14 1.29 9.47
N PRO A 165 -7.31 1.32 10.15
CA PRO A 165 -7.42 1.85 11.49
C PRO A 165 -6.41 1.21 12.44
N GLY A 166 -5.74 2.02 13.24
CA GLY A 166 -4.70 1.56 14.16
C GLY A 166 -4.59 2.42 15.41
N ASN A 167 -3.64 2.08 16.26
CA ASN A 167 -3.40 2.77 17.54
C ASN A 167 -2.49 4.00 17.41
N ILE A 168 -2.08 4.35 16.19
CA ILE A 168 -1.21 5.49 15.89
C ILE A 168 -2.06 6.50 15.12
N PRO A 169 -1.98 7.80 15.43
CA PRO A 169 -2.65 8.84 14.66
C PRO A 169 -2.35 8.69 13.17
N ASP A 170 -3.40 8.60 12.36
CA ASP A 170 -3.26 8.52 10.92
C ASP A 170 -2.81 9.89 10.38
N PRO A 171 -1.79 9.95 9.49
CA PRO A 171 -1.40 11.18 8.82
C PRO A 171 -2.51 11.62 7.84
N MET A 172 -3.57 12.21 8.39
CA MET A 172 -4.79 12.54 7.65
C MET A 172 -4.62 13.79 6.79
N ASP A 173 -3.60 14.60 7.07
CA ASP A 173 -3.21 15.78 6.29
C ASP A 173 -2.93 15.44 4.82
N ILE A 174 -2.29 14.29 4.58
CA ILE A 174 -2.01 13.77 3.23
C ILE A 174 -3.29 13.51 2.44
N MET A 175 -4.40 13.18 3.11
CA MET A 175 -5.68 12.89 2.45
C MET A 175 -6.42 14.15 2.00
N SER A 176 -5.99 15.35 2.40
CA SER A 176 -6.66 16.63 2.14
C SER A 176 -5.74 17.79 1.73
N GLY A 177 -4.47 17.53 1.42
CA GLY A 177 -3.50 18.58 1.04
C GLY A 177 -3.62 19.08 -0.40
N ASP A 178 -2.77 20.05 -0.77
CA ASP A 178 -2.80 20.73 -2.09
C ASP A 178 -2.63 19.79 -3.29
N HIS A 179 -2.04 18.62 -3.09
CA HIS A 179 -1.85 17.61 -4.13
C HIS A 179 -3.11 16.75 -4.39
N ILE A 180 -4.12 16.86 -3.53
CA ILE A 180 -5.38 16.11 -3.67
C ILE A 180 -6.32 16.86 -4.60
N TYR A 181 -6.57 16.28 -5.77
CA TYR A 181 -7.51 16.79 -6.74
C TYR A 181 -8.96 16.71 -6.23
N LYS A 182 -9.33 15.58 -5.62
CA LYS A 182 -10.69 15.35 -5.13
C LYS A 182 -10.71 14.32 -3.99
N GLN A 183 -11.55 14.57 -3.00
CA GLN A 183 -11.89 13.58 -1.96
C GLN A 183 -13.22 12.91 -2.31
N VAL A 184 -13.28 11.59 -2.19
CA VAL A 184 -14.49 10.80 -2.46
C VAL A 184 -14.74 9.76 -1.38
N ARG A 185 -15.98 9.28 -1.30
CA ARG A 185 -16.38 8.21 -0.37
C ARG A 185 -17.16 7.09 -1.05
N PHE A 186 -17.16 5.94 -0.40
CA PHE A 186 -18.13 4.89 -0.67
C PHE A 186 -19.47 5.19 0.03
N PRO A 187 -20.61 4.91 -0.62
CA PRO A 187 -21.89 4.88 0.07
C PRO A 187 -21.91 3.70 1.05
N MET A 188 -22.23 3.97 2.32
CA MET A 188 -22.35 2.95 3.36
C MET A 188 -23.63 3.20 4.15
N ARG A 189 -24.30 2.12 4.59
CA ARG A 189 -25.30 2.23 5.65
C ARG A 189 -24.61 2.71 6.93
N PRO A 190 -25.35 3.35 7.86
CA PRO A 190 -24.81 3.60 9.20
C PRO A 190 -24.26 2.29 9.78
N SER A 191 -22.94 2.27 10.01
CA SER A 191 -22.17 1.09 10.41
C SER A 191 -21.16 1.51 11.47
N LEU A 192 -20.80 0.57 12.36
CA LEU A 192 -19.74 0.77 13.36
C LEU A 192 -18.34 0.58 12.78
N ARG A 193 -18.20 0.11 11.53
CA ARG A 193 -16.90 -0.18 10.92
C ARG A 193 -16.88 0.20 9.44
N SER A 194 -15.73 0.70 9.01
CA SER A 194 -15.38 0.89 7.60
C SER A 194 -15.25 -0.45 6.87
N LEU A 195 -15.43 -0.41 5.55
CA LEU A 195 -15.16 -1.55 4.68
C LEU A 195 -13.66 -1.90 4.68
N ASN A 196 -13.35 -3.17 4.39
CA ASN A 196 -11.96 -3.65 4.24
C ASN A 196 -11.22 -2.86 3.13
N LEU A 197 -9.95 -2.52 3.37
CA LEU A 197 -9.14 -1.70 2.47
C LEU A 197 -8.98 -2.30 1.07
N ALA A 198 -8.67 -3.59 0.96
CA ALA A 198 -8.53 -4.26 -0.33
C ALA A 198 -9.88 -4.31 -1.09
N ASN A 199 -10.99 -4.51 -0.38
CA ASN A 199 -12.32 -4.46 -0.99
C ASN A 199 -12.66 -3.05 -1.51
N CYS A 200 -12.35 -2.01 -0.74
CA CYS A 200 -12.49 -0.62 -1.19
C CYS A 200 -11.69 -0.38 -2.48
N ALA A 201 -10.43 -0.79 -2.50
CA ALA A 201 -9.55 -0.65 -3.66
C ALA A 201 -10.12 -1.37 -4.89
N ALA A 202 -10.56 -2.63 -4.73
CA ALA A 202 -11.17 -3.40 -5.81
C ALA A 202 -12.42 -2.72 -6.38
N ILE A 203 -13.32 -2.24 -5.52
CA ILE A 203 -14.56 -1.57 -5.96
C ILE A 203 -14.24 -0.28 -6.73
N ALA A 204 -13.34 0.55 -6.21
CA ALA A 204 -12.94 1.79 -6.88
C ALA A 204 -12.29 1.53 -8.23
N LEU A 205 -11.34 0.59 -8.27
CA LEU A 205 -10.57 0.29 -9.47
C LEU A 205 -11.47 -0.29 -10.57
N TYR A 206 -12.35 -1.23 -10.24
CA TYR A 206 -13.28 -1.79 -11.21
C TYR A 206 -14.33 -0.77 -11.70
N GLU A 207 -14.75 0.20 -10.88
CA GLU A 207 -15.60 1.29 -11.36
C GLU A 207 -14.85 2.18 -12.35
N ALA A 208 -13.61 2.56 -12.04
CA ALA A 208 -12.80 3.35 -12.97
C ALA A 208 -12.53 2.59 -14.28
N TRP A 209 -12.16 1.31 -14.19
CA TRP A 209 -11.93 0.48 -15.36
C TRP A 209 -13.20 0.27 -16.20
N ARG A 210 -14.37 0.15 -15.54
CA ARG A 210 -15.68 0.13 -16.22
C ARG A 210 -15.92 1.40 -17.03
N GLN A 211 -15.60 2.58 -16.49
CA GLN A 211 -15.72 3.84 -17.24
C GLN A 211 -14.79 3.87 -18.46
N MET A 212 -13.65 3.19 -18.39
CA MET A 212 -12.69 3.01 -19.49
C MET A 212 -13.02 1.82 -20.40
N GLY A 213 -14.23 1.25 -20.28
CA GLY A 213 -14.70 0.15 -21.13
C GLY A 213 -14.00 -1.18 -20.91
N PHE A 214 -13.39 -1.39 -19.73
CA PHE A 214 -12.59 -2.57 -19.42
C PHE A 214 -11.48 -2.85 -20.46
N ALA A 215 -10.90 -1.79 -21.03
CA ALA A 215 -9.84 -1.93 -22.03
C ALA A 215 -8.70 -2.83 -21.50
N GLY A 216 -8.30 -3.81 -22.32
CA GLY A 216 -7.28 -4.81 -21.97
C GLY A 216 -7.81 -6.05 -21.22
N GLY A 217 -9.08 -6.09 -20.83
CA GLY A 217 -9.73 -7.28 -20.28
C GLY A 217 -10.32 -8.17 -21.38
N GLU A 218 -10.05 -9.48 -21.32
CA GLU A 218 -10.61 -10.53 -22.20
C GLU A 218 -11.47 -11.54 -21.43
#